data_AF-A0A9E3BSJ8-F1
#
_entry.id   AF-A0A9E3BSJ8-F1
#
_cell.length_a   1.000
_cell.length_b   1.000
_cell.length_c   1.000
_cell.angle_alpha   90.00
_cell.angle_beta   90.00
_cell.angle_gamma   90.00
#
_symmetry.space_group_name_H-M   'P 1'
#
loop_
_entity.id
_entity.type
_entity.pdbx_description
1 polymer ?
#
loop_
_entity_poly.entity_id
_entity_poly.type
_entity_poly.pdbx_seq_one_letter_code
_entity_poly.pdbx_strand_id
1 'polypeptide(L)'
;MAQSESNHDKLDRVARQMGSAIRRQAHRRWETVRTAERNQGGRHVWRFQSGPDGGDRFLHVPHEVMVHGDDPAPVLLEQLKKARWLDQLDEGSATSLLLSKSGRLEPLPEK
;
A
#
# COMPACT_ATOMS: atom_id res chain seq x y z
N MET A 1 -8.10 26.91 19.08
CA MET A 1 -8.44 26.70 17.66
C MET A 1 -7.64 25.50 17.19
N ALA A 2 -8.29 24.40 16.85
CA ALA A 2 -7.57 23.24 16.29
C ALA A 2 -7.11 23.62 14.87
N GLN A 3 -5.81 23.60 14.61
CA GLN A 3 -5.31 23.71 13.24
C GLN A 3 -5.77 22.46 12.49
N SER A 4 -6.64 22.64 11.49
CA SER A 4 -7.02 21.56 10.59
C SER A 4 -5.76 21.06 9.88
N GLU A 5 -5.43 19.78 10.05
CA GLU A 5 -4.34 19.10 9.34
C GLU A 5 -4.52 19.31 7.82
N SER A 6 -3.47 19.71 7.11
CA SER A 6 -3.56 19.81 5.65
C SER A 6 -3.64 18.40 5.04
N ASN A 7 -4.30 18.26 3.87
CA ASN A 7 -4.34 16.97 3.18
C ASN A 7 -2.94 16.43 2.87
N HIS A 8 -1.93 17.30 2.70
CA HIS A 8 -0.56 16.88 2.46
C HIS A 8 0.06 16.25 3.72
N ASP A 9 -0.09 16.90 4.87
CA ASP A 9 0.41 16.39 6.16
C ASP A 9 -0.25 15.05 6.50
N LYS A 10 -1.55 14.96 6.23
CA LYS A 10 -2.32 13.74 6.41
C LYS A 10 -1.83 12.61 5.50
N LEU A 11 -1.61 12.89 4.22
CA LEU A 11 -1.06 11.90 3.28
C LEU A 11 0.30 11.38 3.75
N ASP A 12 1.19 12.28 4.15
CA ASP A 12 2.53 11.90 4.63
C ASP A 12 2.46 11.05 5.91
N ARG A 13 1.60 11.44 6.86
CA ARG A 13 1.35 10.67 8.09
C ARG A 13 0.87 9.26 7.77
N VAL A 14 -0.16 9.16 6.92
CA VAL A 14 -0.78 7.88 6.56
C VAL A 14 0.19 7.01 5.76
N ALA A 15 0.93 7.59 4.81
CA ALA A 15 1.96 6.90 4.03
C ALA A 15 3.05 6.31 4.95
N ARG A 16 3.55 7.09 5.93
CA ARG A 16 4.56 6.60 6.89
C ARG A 16 4.02 5.46 7.75
N GLN A 17 2.80 5.58 8.26
CA GLN A 17 2.17 4.55 9.10
C GLN A 17 1.95 3.25 8.31
N MET A 18 1.36 3.35 7.12
CA MET A 18 1.15 2.21 6.23
C MET A 18 2.49 1.59 5.80
N GLY A 19 3.43 2.40 5.31
CA GLY A 19 4.76 1.98 4.86
C GLY A 19 5.53 1.24 5.94
N SER A 20 5.45 1.68 7.20
CA SER A 20 6.05 0.97 8.34
C SER A 20 5.42 -0.42 8.54
N ALA A 21 4.08 -0.51 8.51
CA ALA A 21 3.37 -1.76 8.73
C ALA A 21 3.54 -2.77 7.59
N ILE A 22 3.40 -2.34 6.33
CA ILE A 22 3.51 -3.24 5.16
C ILE A 22 4.95 -3.73 4.97
N ARG A 23 5.97 -2.91 5.24
CA ARG A 23 7.37 -3.36 5.21
C ARG A 23 7.62 -4.47 6.22
N ARG A 24 7.13 -4.30 7.45
CA ARG A 24 7.22 -5.35 8.48
C ARG A 24 6.52 -6.64 8.05
N GLN A 25 5.36 -6.55 7.43
CA GLN A 25 4.63 -7.73 6.94
C GLN A 25 5.39 -8.41 5.79
N ALA A 26 5.89 -7.64 4.82
CA ALA A 26 6.67 -8.14 3.69
C ALA A 26 7.95 -8.86 4.16
N HIS A 27 8.72 -8.28 5.08
CA HIS A 27 9.93 -8.91 5.63
C HIS A 27 9.65 -10.22 6.38
N ARG A 28 8.46 -10.38 6.97
CA ARG A 28 8.06 -11.65 7.59
C ARG A 28 7.69 -12.71 6.56
N ARG A 29 7.24 -12.31 5.37
CA ARG A 29 6.81 -13.23 4.29
C ARG A 29 7.95 -13.59 3.34
N TRP A 30 8.84 -12.66 3.07
CA TRP A 30 9.92 -12.78 2.10
C TRP A 30 11.26 -12.44 2.76
N GLU A 31 12.10 -13.45 2.93
CA GLU A 31 13.36 -13.37 3.69
C GLU A 31 14.30 -12.24 3.24
N THR A 32 14.40 -12.00 1.92
CA THR A 32 15.33 -11.03 1.33
C THR A 32 14.64 -9.87 0.60
N VAL A 33 13.42 -9.51 1.02
CA VAL A 33 12.66 -8.45 0.34
C VAL A 33 13.34 -7.08 0.43
N ARG A 34 13.44 -6.40 -0.72
CA ARG A 34 13.73 -4.97 -0.81
C ARG A 34 12.44 -4.20 -1.06
N THR A 35 12.24 -3.12 -0.31
CA THR A 35 11.05 -2.28 -0.43
C THR A 35 11.40 -0.86 -0.84
N ALA A 36 10.64 -0.28 -1.76
CA ALA A 36 10.75 1.13 -2.13
C ALA A 36 9.37 1.79 -2.15
N GLU A 37 9.30 3.09 -1.91
CA GLU A 37 8.05 3.85 -1.95
C GLU A 37 8.19 5.09 -2.84
N ARG A 38 7.11 5.45 -3.55
CA ARG A 38 7.04 6.66 -4.36
C ARG A 38 5.61 7.16 -4.52
N ASN A 39 5.48 8.46 -4.76
CA ASN A 39 4.24 9.07 -5.24
C ASN A 39 4.19 8.99 -6.77
N GLN A 40 3.08 8.53 -7.35
CA GLN A 40 2.93 8.43 -8.80
C GLN A 40 1.48 8.71 -9.23
N GLY A 41 1.20 9.89 -9.78
CA GLY A 41 -0.11 10.16 -10.42
C GLY A 41 -1.30 10.06 -9.46
N GLY A 42 -1.23 10.70 -8.29
CA GLY A 42 -2.32 10.75 -7.31
C GLY A 42 -2.47 9.49 -6.45
N ARG A 43 -1.45 8.64 -6.40
CA ARG A 43 -1.40 7.44 -5.55
C ARG A 43 -0.01 7.28 -4.94
N HIS A 44 0.00 6.65 -3.78
CA HIS A 44 1.20 6.15 -3.16
C HIS A 44 1.45 4.71 -3.65
N VAL A 45 2.69 4.41 -4.01
CA VAL A 45 3.07 3.12 -4.59
C VAL A 45 4.21 2.54 -3.78
N TRP A 46 4.01 1.33 -3.26
CA TRP A 46 5.05 0.54 -2.63
C TRP A 46 5.46 -0.59 -3.57
N ARG A 47 6.77 -0.71 -3.79
CA ARG A 47 7.39 -1.77 -4.55
C ARG A 47 8.04 -2.77 -3.60
N PHE A 48 7.87 -4.05 -3.87
CA PHE A 48 8.47 -5.17 -3.15
C PHE A 48 9.20 -6.07 -4.14
N GLN A 49 10.49 -6.30 -3.89
CA GLN A 49 11.33 -7.16 -4.73
C GLN A 49 11.85 -8.32 -3.87
N SER A 50 11.42 -9.55 -4.15
CA SER A 50 11.76 -10.74 -3.36
C SER A 50 13.09 -11.37 -3.83
N GLY A 51 14.22 -10.83 -3.36
CA GLY A 51 15.54 -11.36 -3.74
C GLY A 51 16.02 -10.94 -5.15
N PRO A 52 17.23 -11.35 -5.56
CA PRO A 52 17.87 -10.91 -6.81
C PRO A 52 17.14 -11.39 -8.07
N ASP A 53 16.49 -12.55 -8.02
CA ASP A 53 15.76 -13.15 -9.14
C ASP A 53 14.23 -12.98 -9.01
N GLY A 54 13.77 -12.30 -7.95
CA GLY A 54 12.35 -12.06 -7.72
C GLY A 54 11.81 -10.93 -8.59
N GLY A 55 10.63 -11.14 -9.16
CA GLY A 55 9.88 -10.10 -9.85
C GLY A 55 9.48 -8.95 -8.91
N ASP A 56 9.42 -7.74 -9.48
CA ASP A 56 8.88 -6.57 -8.79
C ASP A 56 7.37 -6.72 -8.60
N ARG A 57 6.91 -6.47 -7.37
CA ARG A 57 5.51 -6.47 -6.98
C ARG A 57 5.11 -5.11 -6.45
N PHE A 58 3.88 -4.69 -6.70
CA PHE A 58 3.44 -3.32 -6.42
C PHE A 58 2.11 -3.29 -5.66
N LEU A 59 2.06 -2.45 -4.64
CA LEU A 59 0.83 -2.06 -3.97
C LEU A 59 0.57 -0.58 -4.23
N HIS A 60 -0.60 -0.28 -4.79
CA HIS A 60 -1.05 1.06 -5.15
C HIS A 60 -2.19 1.47 -4.22
N VAL A 61 -2.09 2.65 -3.62
CA VAL A 61 -3.17 3.22 -2.79
C VAL A 61 -3.44 4.66 -3.24
N PRO A 62 -4.65 4.97 -3.75
CA PRO A 62 -5.01 6.32 -4.17
C PRO A 62 -4.94 7.32 -3.01
N HIS A 63 -4.47 8.55 -3.28
CA HIS A 63 -4.42 9.61 -2.27
C HIS A 63 -5.80 9.93 -1.70
N GLU A 64 -6.83 9.91 -2.54
CA GLU A 64 -8.22 10.10 -2.14
C GLU A 64 -8.70 9.07 -1.09
N VAL A 65 -8.15 7.86 -1.12
CA VAL A 65 -8.41 6.81 -0.12
C VAL A 65 -7.62 7.09 1.16
N MET A 66 -6.37 7.54 1.01
CA MET A 66 -5.47 7.84 2.14
C MET A 66 -5.85 9.09 2.94
N VAL A 67 -6.71 9.96 2.42
CA VAL A 67 -7.20 11.15 3.15
C VAL A 67 -8.65 11.02 3.64
N HIS A 68 -9.34 9.93 3.29
CA HIS A 68 -10.75 9.75 3.60
C HIS A 68 -10.97 9.32 5.07
N GLY A 69 -11.85 10.03 5.80
CA GLY A 69 -12.09 9.78 7.23
C GLY A 69 -10.96 10.29 8.13
N ASP A 70 -11.16 10.32 9.44
CA ASP A 70 -10.24 11.03 10.36
C ASP A 70 -8.89 10.34 10.55
N ASP A 71 -8.89 9.01 10.73
CA ASP A 71 -7.68 8.19 10.84
C ASP A 71 -7.71 6.98 9.89
N PRO A 72 -7.31 7.16 8.62
CA PRO A 72 -7.49 6.14 7.60
C PRO A 72 -6.50 4.97 7.70
N ALA A 73 -5.29 5.17 8.24
CA ALA A 73 -4.25 4.14 8.18
C ALA A 73 -4.65 2.80 8.83
N PRO A 74 -5.25 2.75 10.05
CA PRO A 74 -5.71 1.48 10.63
C PRO A 74 -6.77 0.78 9.77
N VAL A 75 -7.70 1.54 9.19
CA VAL A 75 -8.76 1.02 8.33
C VAL A 75 -8.17 0.38 7.07
N LEU A 76 -7.23 1.08 6.41
CA LEU A 76 -6.57 0.60 5.21
C LEU A 76 -5.72 -0.65 5.47
N LEU A 77 -5.01 -0.69 6.60
CA LEU A 77 -4.23 -1.87 7.00
C LEU A 77 -5.12 -3.08 7.28
N GLU A 78 -6.28 -2.89 7.91
CA GLU A 78 -7.24 -3.97 8.12
C GLU A 78 -7.88 -4.44 6.82
N GLN A 79 -8.15 -3.55 5.86
CA GLN A 79 -8.60 -3.92 4.52
C GLN A 79 -7.55 -4.77 3.78
N LEU A 80 -6.28 -4.34 3.79
CA LEU A 80 -5.17 -5.10 3.19
C LEU A 80 -5.06 -6.51 3.81
N LYS A 81 -5.16 -6.60 5.13
CA LYS A 81 -5.11 -7.86 5.86
C LYS A 81 -6.28 -8.77 5.49
N LYS A 82 -7.52 -8.27 5.50
CA LYS A 82 -8.73 -9.03 5.12
C LYS A 82 -8.66 -9.52 3.68
N ALA A 83 -8.11 -8.71 2.78
CA ALA A 83 -7.91 -9.06 1.39
C ALA A 83 -6.70 -9.98 1.15
N ARG A 84 -5.95 -10.37 2.21
CA ARG A 84 -4.77 -11.25 2.11
C ARG A 84 -3.75 -10.75 1.07
N TRP A 85 -3.46 -9.45 1.11
CA TRP A 85 -2.69 -8.76 0.06
C TRP A 85 -1.34 -9.41 -0.30
N LEU A 86 -0.62 -9.93 0.70
CA LEU A 86 0.66 -10.63 0.47
C LEU A 86 0.48 -11.93 -0.28
N ASP A 87 -0.56 -12.70 0.04
CA ASP A 87 -0.85 -13.96 -0.65
C ASP A 87 -1.24 -13.70 -2.11
N GLN A 88 -2.03 -12.64 -2.35
CA GLN A 88 -2.36 -12.22 -3.71
C GLN A 88 -1.13 -11.76 -4.50
N LEU A 89 -0.17 -11.08 -3.86
CA LEU A 89 1.07 -10.66 -4.51
C LEU A 89 2.06 -11.82 -4.72
N ASP A 90 2.06 -12.82 -3.85
CA ASP A 90 3.02 -13.94 -3.92
C ASP A 90 2.54 -15.06 -4.84
N GLU A 91 1.25 -15.41 -4.76
CA GLU A 91 0.64 -16.56 -5.43
C GLU A 91 -0.32 -16.17 -6.57
N GLY A 92 -0.76 -14.91 -6.60
CA GLY A 92 -1.68 -14.42 -7.62
C GLY A 92 -0.99 -14.16 -8.96
N SER A 93 -1.79 -14.13 -10.03
CA SER A 93 -1.33 -13.72 -11.36
C SER A 93 -0.99 -12.23 -11.47
N ALA A 94 -1.46 -11.42 -10.51
CA ALA A 94 -1.25 -9.98 -10.49
C ALA A 94 0.00 -9.60 -9.68
N THR A 95 0.99 -9.04 -10.36
CA THR A 95 2.17 -8.43 -9.71
C THR A 95 1.91 -7.01 -9.23
N SER A 96 0.75 -6.43 -9.55
CA SER A 96 0.37 -5.07 -9.17
C SER A 96 -1.08 -5.06 -8.69
N LEU A 97 -1.28 -4.60 -7.45
CA LEU A 97 -2.59 -4.51 -6.80
C LEU A 97 -2.92 -3.05 -6.46
N LEU A 98 -4.18 -2.69 -6.67
CA LEU A 98 -4.79 -1.42 -6.29
C LEU A 98 -5.74 -1.64 -5.11
N LEU A 99 -5.54 -0.90 -4.03
CA LEU A 99 -6.54 -0.77 -2.96
C LEU A 99 -7.56 0.29 -3.36
N SER A 100 -8.74 -0.14 -3.80
CA SER A 100 -9.78 0.78 -4.26
C SER A 100 -10.52 1.44 -3.09
N LYS A 101 -11.31 2.49 -3.38
CA LYS A 101 -12.16 3.16 -2.39
C LYS A 101 -13.12 2.23 -1.65
N SER A 102 -13.51 1.13 -2.27
CA SER A 102 -14.39 0.14 -1.65
C SER A 102 -13.68 -0.73 -0.60
N GLY A 103 -12.36 -0.56 -0.43
CA GLY A 103 -11.52 -1.39 0.43
C GLY A 103 -11.19 -2.75 -0.16
N ARG A 104 -11.44 -2.95 -1.47
CA ARG A 104 -11.09 -4.15 -2.21
C ARG A 104 -9.71 -4.03 -2.84
N LEU A 105 -9.00 -5.15 -2.92
CA LEU A 105 -7.80 -5.28 -3.73
C LEU A 105 -8.18 -5.79 -5.11
N GLU A 106 -7.71 -5.08 -6.12
CA GLU A 106 -7.98 -5.36 -7.52
C GLU A 106 -6.65 -5.36 -8.28
N PRO A 107 -6.45 -6.22 -9.29
CA PRO A 107 -5.33 -6.08 -10.20
C PRO A 107 -5.30 -4.65 -10.77
N LEU A 108 -4.12 -4.02 -10.81
CA LEU A 108 -4.00 -2.71 -11.45
C LEU A 108 -4.35 -2.87 -12.94
N PRO A 109 -5.30 -2.09 -13.48
CA PRO A 109 -5.67 -2.21 -14.89
C PRO A 109 -4.47 -1.92 -15.78
N GLU A 110 -4.20 -2.83 -16.72
CA GLU A 110 -3.26 -2.61 -17.81
C GLU A 110 -3.82 -1.48 -18.67
N LYS A 111 -3.00 -0.45 -18.90
CA LYS A 111 -3.36 0.68 -19.76
C LYS A 111 -3.17 0.35 -21.23
#